data_AF-A0AAV5LHS3-F1
#
_entry.id   AF-A0AAV5LHS3-F1
#
_cell.length_a   1.000
_cell.length_b   1.000
_cell.length_c   1.000
_cell.angle_alpha   90.00
_cell.angle_beta   90.00
_cell.angle_gamma   90.00
#
_symmetry.space_group_name_H-M   'P 1'
#
loop_
_entity.id
_entity.type
_entity.pdbx_description
1 polymer ?
#
loop_
_entity_poly.entity_id
_entity_poly.type
_entity_poly.pdbx_seq_one_letter_code
_entity_poly.pdbx_strand_id
1 'polypeptide(L)'
;MSLLRRFETQEDDFGGDFPGSRSGTGTGRGSDGKRSFEDDEDDIFGSKRGNSKMEETAPGGATVTILTLRGSLQSCKDELMTCQMGLEATKSEIQIWHSSFQNLPFIPPGRTPEPKLVIDFLQTLKSSEESLKEQLEKAKKKEAAFIVTFAKREQEIAELKSAVRDLKAQLKPPSMQARRLLLDPAIHEEFTRLKNLVEEKDKKVKELQDNISAVNFTPQSKMGKMLMAKCRTLQEENEEIGNQASEGKMHELAMRLALQKSQNAELRGQFEALYKKMEGLANDLERSNETVSLFFSLPLSLSIYLFIC
;
A
#
# COMPACT_ATOMS: atom_id res chain seq x y z
N MET A 1 -5.24 0.42 32.10
CA MET A 1 -5.85 -0.86 32.49
C MET A 1 -6.29 -1.59 31.23
N SER A 2 -5.49 -2.56 30.83
CA SER A 2 -5.65 -3.42 29.67
C SER A 2 -6.59 -4.58 29.99
N LEU A 3 -7.67 -4.75 29.23
CA LEU A 3 -8.42 -6.00 29.17
C LEU A 3 -8.56 -6.44 27.71
N LEU A 4 -7.52 -7.16 27.29
CA LEU A 4 -7.45 -8.03 26.13
C LEU A 4 -8.22 -9.30 26.50
N ARG A 5 -9.37 -9.59 25.86
CA ARG A 5 -10.02 -10.90 25.98
C ARG A 5 -9.97 -11.64 24.64
N ARG A 6 -9.08 -12.62 24.67
CA ARG A 6 -8.81 -13.73 23.75
C ARG A 6 -10.11 -14.52 23.50
N PHE A 7 -10.48 -14.73 22.23
CA PHE A 7 -11.41 -15.79 21.86
C PHE A 7 -10.57 -16.94 21.31
N GLU A 8 -10.44 -17.98 22.11
CA GLU A 8 -9.94 -19.29 21.70
C GLU A 8 -11.12 -20.08 21.14
N THR A 9 -10.88 -20.66 19.96
CA THR A 9 -11.72 -21.62 19.26
C THR A 9 -11.75 -22.93 20.03
N GLN A 10 -12.94 -23.45 20.33
CA GLN A 10 -13.11 -24.84 20.71
C GLN A 10 -14.16 -25.46 19.80
N GLU A 11 -13.67 -26.34 18.94
CA GLU A 11 -14.41 -27.29 18.14
C GLU A 11 -15.01 -28.32 19.09
N ASP A 12 -16.32 -28.55 19.02
CA ASP A 12 -16.92 -29.78 19.53
C ASP A 12 -17.73 -30.44 18.41
N ASP A 13 -17.13 -31.53 17.97
CA ASP A 13 -17.58 -32.56 17.05
C ASP A 13 -18.67 -33.43 17.71
N PHE A 14 -19.80 -33.60 17.05
CA PHE A 14 -20.69 -34.74 17.33
C PHE A 14 -21.32 -35.24 16.03
N GLY A 15 -20.68 -36.25 15.46
CA GLY A 15 -21.21 -37.04 14.35
C GLY A 15 -22.34 -37.99 14.75
N GLY A 16 -23.03 -38.50 13.73
CA GLY A 16 -23.86 -39.71 13.83
C GLY A 16 -25.06 -39.77 12.90
N ASP A 17 -24.83 -39.96 11.61
CA ASP A 17 -25.84 -40.28 10.58
C ASP A 17 -26.07 -41.81 10.45
N PHE A 18 -27.36 -42.23 10.55
CA PHE A 18 -28.13 -43.25 9.78
C PHE A 18 -27.61 -44.70 9.55
N PRO A 19 -28.35 -45.67 8.92
CA PRO A 19 -29.77 -45.75 8.46
C PRO A 19 -30.51 -47.10 8.77
N GLY A 20 -31.81 -47.19 8.43
CA GLY A 20 -32.50 -48.49 8.22
C GLY A 20 -34.01 -48.38 7.93
N SER A 21 -34.45 -48.87 6.76
CA SER A 21 -35.72 -48.61 6.07
C SER A 21 -36.71 -49.78 6.13
N ARG A 22 -38.05 -49.54 6.11
CA ARG A 22 -39.01 -50.05 5.08
C ARG A 22 -40.52 -49.97 5.42
N SER A 23 -41.28 -49.43 4.44
CA SER A 23 -42.55 -49.89 3.81
C SER A 23 -43.81 -50.10 4.68
N GLY A 24 -44.87 -49.30 4.52
CA GLY A 24 -45.98 -49.42 3.52
C GLY A 24 -47.31 -49.38 4.31
N THR A 25 -48.51 -49.00 3.86
CA THR A 25 -49.15 -48.84 2.55
C THR A 25 -50.51 -48.14 2.80
N GLY A 26 -51.02 -47.38 1.84
CA GLY A 26 -52.47 -47.40 1.51
C GLY A 26 -53.42 -46.43 2.21
N THR A 27 -53.71 -45.32 1.53
CA THR A 27 -54.93 -44.51 1.65
C THR A 27 -56.16 -45.24 1.08
N GLY A 28 -57.29 -45.18 1.77
CA GLY A 28 -58.60 -45.66 1.30
C GLY A 28 -59.74 -44.76 1.78
N ARG A 29 -60.67 -44.49 0.85
CA ARG A 29 -61.74 -43.47 0.85
C ARG A 29 -62.88 -43.78 1.83
N GLY A 30 -63.58 -42.73 2.24
CA GLY A 30 -64.67 -42.79 3.23
C GLY A 30 -66.02 -43.28 2.73
N SER A 31 -67.00 -43.26 3.65
CA SER A 31 -68.43 -43.12 3.37
C SER A 31 -69.21 -42.77 4.64
N ASP A 32 -70.32 -42.09 4.39
CA ASP A 32 -71.39 -41.54 5.25
C ASP A 32 -71.75 -42.19 6.60
N GLY A 33 -72.25 -41.34 7.50
CA GLY A 33 -73.06 -41.76 8.66
C GLY A 33 -73.60 -40.58 9.49
N LYS A 34 -74.71 -39.97 9.04
CA LYS A 34 -75.54 -38.99 9.78
C LYS A 34 -76.38 -39.64 10.90
N ARG A 35 -76.73 -38.81 11.90
CA ARG A 35 -77.97 -38.71 12.75
C ARG A 35 -77.57 -38.60 14.24
N SER A 36 -77.77 -37.50 14.96
CA SER A 36 -78.96 -36.67 15.31
C SER A 36 -79.93 -37.32 16.32
N PHE A 37 -79.93 -36.71 17.51
CA PHE A 37 -80.98 -36.49 18.54
C PHE A 37 -82.36 -37.11 18.36
N GLU A 38 -82.85 -37.76 19.43
CA GLU A 38 -84.19 -37.75 20.07
C GLU A 38 -83.92 -38.26 21.53
N ASP A 39 -84.19 -37.59 22.66
CA ASP A 39 -85.43 -37.06 23.27
C ASP A 39 -86.59 -38.05 23.24
N ASP A 40 -86.85 -38.73 24.36
CA ASP A 40 -88.19 -39.13 24.76
C ASP A 40 -88.24 -39.49 26.26
N GLU A 41 -89.19 -38.83 26.90
CA GLU A 41 -89.74 -39.03 28.24
C GLU A 41 -90.36 -40.43 28.39
N ASP A 42 -90.12 -41.10 29.51
CA ASP A 42 -90.93 -42.24 29.94
C ASP A 42 -91.13 -42.20 31.46
N ASP A 43 -92.25 -41.62 31.87
CA ASP A 43 -92.82 -41.74 33.21
C ASP A 43 -94.21 -42.35 33.06
N ILE A 44 -94.36 -43.70 33.16
CA ILE A 44 -95.70 -44.28 33.26
C ILE A 44 -95.76 -45.63 33.99
N PHE A 45 -96.42 -45.57 35.15
CA PHE A 45 -97.00 -46.65 35.94
C PHE A 45 -97.12 -48.03 35.25
N GLY A 46 -96.39 -49.01 35.78
CA GLY A 46 -96.52 -50.42 35.42
C GLY A 46 -96.44 -51.34 36.64
N SER A 47 -97.47 -51.31 37.49
CA SER A 47 -97.68 -52.34 38.51
C SER A 47 -97.81 -53.71 37.85
N LYS A 48 -96.94 -54.67 38.15
CA LYS A 48 -97.24 -56.09 37.95
C LYS A 48 -96.75 -56.95 39.12
N ARG A 49 -97.74 -57.24 39.96
CA ARG A 49 -97.90 -58.30 40.97
C ARG A 49 -96.92 -59.47 40.85
N GLY A 50 -96.35 -59.84 41.99
CA GLY A 50 -95.42 -60.95 42.15
C GLY A 50 -96.01 -62.33 41.88
N ASN A 51 -95.09 -63.26 41.67
CA ASN A 51 -95.32 -64.68 41.84
C ASN A 51 -94.01 -65.32 42.32
N SER A 52 -93.79 -65.37 43.63
CA SER A 52 -92.74 -66.15 44.26
C SER A 52 -93.30 -67.52 44.62
N LYS A 53 -92.92 -68.55 43.85
CA LYS A 53 -93.18 -69.95 44.21
C LYS A 53 -92.05 -70.41 45.12
N MET A 54 -92.32 -70.46 46.42
CA MET A 54 -91.46 -71.03 47.46
C MET A 54 -91.94 -72.47 47.71
N GLU A 55 -91.15 -73.46 47.29
CA GLU A 55 -91.37 -74.88 47.57
C GLU A 55 -90.16 -75.40 48.35
N GLU A 56 -90.49 -75.89 49.55
CA GLU A 56 -89.80 -76.86 50.40
C GLU A 56 -88.33 -76.63 50.79
N THR A 57 -88.16 -76.28 52.06
CA THR A 57 -86.91 -76.24 52.84
C THR A 57 -86.14 -77.55 52.81
N ALA A 58 -85.03 -77.60 52.06
CA ALA A 58 -83.89 -78.46 52.35
C ALA A 58 -82.82 -77.69 53.17
N PRO A 59 -82.10 -78.31 54.12
CA PRO A 59 -81.17 -77.62 55.03
C PRO A 59 -80.01 -76.89 54.32
N GLY A 60 -79.69 -77.30 53.09
CA GLY A 60 -78.68 -76.67 52.24
C GLY A 60 -79.17 -75.44 51.47
N GLY A 61 -80.45 -75.34 51.12
CA GLY A 61 -81.00 -74.23 50.33
C GLY A 61 -81.10 -72.92 51.12
N ALA A 62 -81.48 -73.02 52.39
CA ALA A 62 -81.42 -71.90 53.33
C ALA A 62 -79.97 -71.43 53.54
N THR A 63 -79.01 -72.36 53.61
CA THR A 63 -77.59 -72.03 53.80
C THR A 63 -77.00 -71.33 52.57
N VAL A 64 -77.31 -71.79 51.35
CA VAL A 64 -76.87 -71.16 50.10
C VAL A 64 -77.45 -69.76 49.95
N THR A 65 -78.75 -69.58 50.18
CA THR A 65 -79.40 -68.25 50.12
C THR A 65 -78.85 -67.29 51.17
N ILE A 66 -78.57 -67.75 52.39
CA ILE A 66 -77.92 -66.94 53.43
C ILE A 66 -76.51 -66.52 52.99
N LEU A 67 -75.72 -67.40 52.36
CA LEU A 67 -74.39 -67.05 51.84
C LEU A 67 -74.46 -66.08 50.68
N THR A 68 -75.39 -66.25 49.74
CA THR A 68 -75.62 -65.30 48.65
C THR A 68 -76.01 -63.92 49.18
N LEU A 69 -76.94 -63.85 50.13
CA LEU A 69 -77.35 -62.59 50.74
C LEU A 69 -76.20 -61.94 51.52
N ARG A 70 -75.35 -62.71 52.21
CA ARG A 70 -74.13 -62.18 52.86
C ARG A 70 -73.14 -61.64 51.84
N GLY A 71 -72.93 -62.33 50.72
CA GLY A 71 -72.08 -61.87 49.62
C GLY A 71 -72.61 -60.58 48.99
N SER A 72 -73.91 -60.50 48.71
CA SER A 72 -74.55 -59.28 48.21
C SER A 72 -74.53 -58.14 49.22
N LEU A 73 -74.73 -58.43 50.52
CA LEU A 73 -74.61 -57.43 51.58
C LEU A 73 -73.18 -56.90 51.70
N GLN A 74 -72.18 -57.77 51.55
CA GLN A 74 -70.78 -57.37 51.55
C GLN A 74 -70.42 -56.53 50.31
N SER A 75 -70.87 -56.92 49.11
CA SER A 75 -70.72 -56.13 47.88
C SER A 75 -71.35 -54.75 48.03
N CYS A 76 -72.59 -54.69 48.53
CA CYS A 76 -73.29 -53.44 48.79
C CYS A 76 -72.54 -52.56 49.82
N LYS A 77 -71.90 -53.17 50.81
CA LYS A 77 -71.07 -52.47 51.80
C LYS A 77 -69.79 -51.92 51.17
N ASP A 78 -69.12 -52.68 50.30
CA ASP A 78 -67.91 -52.24 49.62
C ASP A 78 -68.20 -51.14 48.58
N GLU A 79 -69.34 -51.23 47.88
CA GLU A 79 -69.88 -50.19 47.01
C GLU A 79 -70.21 -48.91 47.80
N LEU A 80 -70.83 -49.03 48.98
CA LEU A 80 -71.11 -47.91 49.87
C LEU A 80 -69.80 -47.22 50.31
N MET A 81 -68.79 -48.00 50.70
CA MET A 81 -67.47 -47.48 51.06
C MET A 81 -66.82 -46.73 49.90
N THR A 82 -66.91 -47.27 48.68
CA THR A 82 -66.40 -46.63 47.46
C THR A 82 -67.13 -45.32 47.17
N CYS A 83 -68.46 -45.31 47.28
CA CYS A 83 -69.28 -44.11 47.13
C CYS A 83 -68.91 -43.04 48.17
N GLN A 84 -68.68 -43.46 49.41
CA GLN A 84 -68.31 -42.55 50.49
C GLN A 84 -66.91 -41.96 50.29
N MET A 85 -65.96 -42.76 49.79
CA MET A 85 -64.64 -42.26 49.39
C MET A 85 -64.74 -41.26 48.22
N GLY A 86 -65.56 -41.54 47.21
CA GLY A 86 -65.81 -40.62 46.09
C GLY A 86 -66.47 -39.31 46.53
N LEU A 87 -67.40 -39.38 47.49
CA LEU A 87 -68.03 -38.20 48.08
C LEU A 87 -67.03 -37.32 48.82
N GLU A 88 -66.15 -37.89 49.65
CA GLU A 88 -65.12 -37.10 50.35
C GLU A 88 -64.05 -36.56 49.40
N ALA A 89 -63.72 -37.28 48.32
CA ALA A 89 -62.81 -36.79 47.28
C ALA A 89 -63.40 -35.58 46.54
N THR A 90 -64.65 -35.66 46.08
CA THR A 90 -65.34 -34.55 45.41
C THR A 90 -65.54 -33.36 46.34
N LYS A 91 -65.84 -33.59 47.61
CA LYS A 91 -65.92 -32.53 48.63
C LYS A 91 -64.56 -31.84 48.86
N SER A 92 -63.48 -32.60 48.89
CA SER A 92 -62.12 -32.06 48.98
C SER A 92 -61.78 -31.21 47.75
N GLU A 93 -62.16 -31.65 46.56
CA GLU A 93 -61.99 -30.90 45.32
C GLU A 93 -62.79 -29.58 45.35
N ILE A 94 -64.05 -29.61 45.76
CA ILE A 94 -64.88 -28.40 45.96
C ILE A 94 -64.22 -27.44 46.95
N GLN A 95 -63.61 -27.95 48.03
CA GLN A 95 -62.90 -27.13 49.00
C GLN A 95 -61.64 -26.48 48.42
N ILE A 96 -60.90 -27.18 47.55
CA ILE A 96 -59.76 -26.62 46.81
C ILE A 96 -60.22 -25.49 45.89
N TRP A 97 -61.31 -25.71 45.15
CA TRP A 97 -61.91 -24.67 44.29
C TRP A 97 -62.33 -23.45 45.12
N HIS A 98 -63.04 -23.64 46.23
CA HIS A 98 -63.41 -22.54 47.14
C HIS A 98 -62.20 -21.75 47.63
N SER A 99 -61.13 -22.44 48.06
CA SER A 99 -59.91 -21.80 48.53
C SER A 99 -59.21 -21.02 47.42
N SER A 100 -59.20 -21.56 46.20
CA SER A 100 -58.61 -20.90 45.02
C SER A 100 -59.37 -19.62 44.65
N PHE A 101 -60.70 -19.63 44.71
CA PHE A 101 -61.51 -18.45 44.43
C PHE A 101 -61.40 -17.39 45.52
N GLN A 102 -61.21 -17.76 46.79
CA GLN A 102 -61.01 -16.80 47.89
C GLN A 102 -59.72 -16.00 47.79
N ASN A 103 -58.69 -16.55 47.13
CA ASN A 103 -57.38 -15.91 46.97
C ASN A 103 -57.28 -15.02 45.73
N LEU A 104 -58.37 -14.83 44.97
CA LEU A 104 -58.35 -14.04 43.73
C LEU A 104 -58.47 -12.54 44.02
N PRO A 105 -57.66 -11.70 43.34
CA PRO A 105 -57.57 -10.27 43.62
C PRO A 105 -58.82 -9.44 43.32
N PHE A 106 -59.83 -10.02 42.65
CA PHE A 106 -61.10 -9.33 42.32
C PHE A 106 -62.21 -9.54 43.36
N ILE A 107 -62.00 -10.38 44.39
CA ILE A 107 -62.98 -10.64 45.46
C ILE A 107 -62.54 -9.90 46.73
N PRO A 108 -63.36 -8.99 47.28
CA PRO A 108 -63.07 -8.36 48.57
C PRO A 108 -63.00 -9.40 49.69
N PRO A 109 -62.06 -9.27 50.65
CA PRO A 109 -61.91 -10.23 51.73
C PRO A 109 -63.21 -10.34 52.55
N GLY A 110 -63.76 -11.54 52.66
CA GLY A 110 -64.97 -11.83 53.45
C GLY A 110 -66.30 -11.92 52.65
N ARG A 111 -66.31 -11.76 51.32
CA ARG A 111 -67.49 -12.03 50.48
C ARG A 111 -67.40 -13.40 49.80
N THR A 112 -68.54 -14.06 49.66
CA THR A 112 -68.68 -15.26 48.83
C THR A 112 -68.54 -14.89 47.34
N PRO A 113 -67.78 -15.66 46.54
CA PRO A 113 -67.65 -15.41 45.11
C PRO A 113 -69.01 -15.62 44.43
N GLU A 114 -69.60 -14.55 43.91
CA GLU A 114 -70.82 -14.65 43.11
C GLU A 114 -70.47 -15.31 41.76
N PRO A 115 -71.16 -16.39 41.33
CA PRO A 115 -70.80 -17.14 40.14
C PRO A 115 -70.66 -16.28 38.88
N LYS A 116 -71.51 -15.26 38.73
CA LYS A 116 -71.45 -14.33 37.58
C LYS A 116 -70.13 -13.55 37.52
N LEU A 117 -69.65 -13.03 38.66
CA LEU A 117 -68.39 -12.27 38.72
C LEU A 117 -67.18 -13.14 38.34
N VAL A 118 -67.18 -14.41 38.78
CA VAL A 118 -66.13 -15.37 38.42
C VAL A 118 -66.17 -15.68 36.92
N ILE A 119 -67.36 -15.91 36.36
CA ILE A 119 -67.54 -16.16 34.92
C ILE A 119 -67.07 -14.95 34.09
N ASP A 120 -67.48 -13.73 34.46
CA ASP A 120 -67.09 -12.50 33.76
C ASP A 120 -65.58 -12.28 33.81
N PHE A 121 -64.95 -12.55 34.96
CA PHE A 121 -63.50 -12.49 35.12
C PHE A 121 -62.77 -13.55 34.27
N LEU A 122 -63.25 -14.79 34.26
CA LEU A 122 -62.70 -15.84 33.40
C LEU A 122 -62.84 -15.52 31.91
N GLN A 123 -63.98 -14.95 31.51
CA GLN A 123 -64.21 -14.51 30.15
C GLN A 123 -63.26 -13.37 29.77
N THR A 124 -63.06 -12.41 30.68
CA THR A 124 -62.10 -11.30 30.50
C THR A 124 -60.67 -11.83 30.40
N LEU A 125 -60.25 -12.72 31.32
CA LEU A 125 -58.94 -13.36 31.28
C LEU A 125 -58.73 -14.11 29.97
N LYS A 126 -59.70 -14.91 29.54
CA LYS A 126 -59.64 -15.67 28.29
C LYS A 126 -59.47 -14.74 27.09
N SER A 127 -60.21 -13.63 27.04
CA SER A 127 -60.05 -12.63 25.98
C SER A 127 -58.67 -11.94 26.01
N SER A 128 -58.13 -11.69 27.20
CA SER A 128 -56.79 -11.10 27.37
C SER A 128 -55.68 -12.07 26.97
N GLU A 129 -55.84 -13.36 27.30
CA GLU A 129 -54.92 -14.43 26.91
C GLU A 129 -54.89 -14.60 25.39
N GLU A 130 -56.06 -14.59 24.74
CA GLU A 130 -56.17 -14.69 23.29
C GLU A 130 -55.55 -13.47 22.59
N SER A 131 -55.77 -12.26 23.11
CA SER A 131 -55.12 -11.03 22.63
C SER A 131 -53.60 -11.08 22.77
N LEU A 132 -53.08 -11.53 23.92
CA LEU A 132 -51.63 -11.67 24.13
C LEU A 132 -51.01 -12.72 23.21
N LYS A 133 -51.71 -13.85 22.98
CA LYS A 133 -51.30 -14.87 22.01
C LYS A 133 -51.22 -14.29 20.59
N GLU A 134 -52.20 -13.49 20.18
CA GLU A 134 -52.17 -12.84 18.87
C GLU A 134 -51.00 -11.84 18.75
N GLN A 135 -50.73 -11.06 19.79
CA GLN A 135 -49.58 -10.14 19.81
C GLN A 135 -48.25 -10.89 19.77
N LEU A 136 -48.12 -12.00 20.48
CA LEU A 136 -46.94 -12.86 20.45
C LEU A 136 -46.68 -13.40 19.04
N GLU A 137 -47.72 -13.91 18.37
CA GLU A 137 -47.59 -14.41 16.99
C GLU A 137 -47.26 -13.29 16.00
N LYS A 138 -47.82 -12.08 16.18
CA LYS A 138 -47.41 -10.90 15.40
C LYS A 138 -45.94 -10.53 15.65
N ALA A 139 -45.48 -10.59 16.89
CA ALA A 139 -44.09 -10.29 17.25
C ALA A 139 -43.12 -11.32 16.64
N LYS A 140 -43.41 -12.62 16.75
CA LYS A 140 -42.62 -13.69 16.14
C LYS A 140 -42.53 -13.55 14.61
N LYS A 141 -43.64 -13.22 13.94
CA LYS A 141 -43.64 -12.97 12.49
C LYS A 141 -42.78 -11.77 12.11
N LYS A 142 -42.81 -10.68 12.90
CA LYS A 142 -41.95 -9.50 12.70
C LYS A 142 -40.47 -9.83 12.94
N GLU A 143 -40.16 -10.58 14.00
CA GLU A 143 -38.81 -11.03 14.31
C GLU A 143 -38.23 -11.88 13.16
N ALA A 144 -38.99 -12.86 12.67
CA ALA A 144 -38.60 -13.67 11.53
C ALA A 144 -38.34 -12.82 10.27
N ALA A 145 -39.21 -11.84 9.99
CA ALA A 145 -39.01 -10.91 8.87
C ALA A 145 -37.74 -10.05 9.03
N PHE A 146 -37.43 -9.60 10.25
CA PHE A 146 -36.20 -8.88 10.54
C PHE A 146 -34.97 -9.76 10.34
N ILE A 147 -34.96 -11.01 10.84
CA ILE A 147 -33.84 -11.94 10.67
C ILE A 147 -33.51 -12.11 9.17
N VAL A 148 -34.53 -12.34 8.32
CA VAL A 148 -34.34 -12.45 6.87
C VAL A 148 -33.78 -11.15 6.27
N THR A 149 -34.30 -10.00 6.70
CA THR A 149 -33.85 -8.68 6.20
C THR A 149 -32.41 -8.38 6.61
N PHE A 150 -32.03 -8.70 7.86
CA PHE A 150 -30.68 -8.56 8.37
C PHE A 150 -29.72 -9.45 7.60
N ALA A 151 -30.03 -10.73 7.42
CA ALA A 151 -29.21 -11.66 6.65
C ALA A 151 -29.00 -11.16 5.21
N LYS A 152 -30.05 -10.63 4.56
CA LYS A 152 -29.93 -10.04 3.21
C LYS A 152 -29.03 -8.81 3.18
N ARG A 153 -29.13 -7.93 4.19
CA ARG A 153 -28.27 -6.73 4.30
C ARG A 153 -26.82 -7.09 4.61
N GLU A 154 -26.57 -8.10 5.43
CA GLU A 154 -25.23 -8.61 5.71
C GLU A 154 -24.58 -9.21 4.46
N GLN A 155 -25.36 -9.96 3.67
CA GLN A 155 -24.93 -10.48 2.36
C GLN A 155 -24.58 -9.34 1.39
N GLU A 156 -25.44 -8.32 1.27
CA GLU A 156 -25.18 -7.13 0.44
C GLU A 156 -23.91 -6.39 0.87
N ILE A 157 -23.69 -6.23 2.18
CA ILE A 157 -22.46 -5.65 2.72
C ILE A 157 -21.23 -6.51 2.36
N ALA A 158 -21.34 -7.84 2.41
CA ALA A 158 -20.25 -8.74 2.04
C ALA A 158 -19.92 -8.65 0.55
N GLU A 159 -20.92 -8.58 -0.32
CA GLU A 159 -20.79 -8.38 -1.77
C GLU A 159 -20.15 -7.03 -2.10
N LEU A 160 -20.64 -5.94 -1.51
CA LEU A 160 -20.05 -4.60 -1.67
C LEU A 160 -18.59 -4.56 -1.18
N LYS A 161 -18.29 -5.19 -0.04
CA LYS A 161 -16.91 -5.32 0.44
C LYS A 161 -16.02 -6.08 -0.56
N SER A 162 -16.54 -7.10 -1.22
CA SER A 162 -15.81 -7.82 -2.27
C SER A 162 -15.57 -6.95 -3.49
N ALA A 163 -16.60 -6.28 -4.01
CA ALA A 163 -16.49 -5.37 -5.14
C ALA A 163 -15.45 -4.27 -4.88
N VAL A 164 -15.41 -3.72 -3.66
CA VAL A 164 -14.39 -2.74 -3.26
C VAL A 164 -12.98 -3.34 -3.29
N ARG A 165 -12.78 -4.57 -2.80
CA ARG A 165 -11.48 -5.24 -2.89
C ARG A 165 -11.05 -5.45 -4.34
N ASP A 166 -11.96 -5.88 -5.20
CA ASP A 166 -11.69 -6.14 -6.61
C ASP A 166 -11.37 -4.86 -7.36
N LEU A 167 -12.16 -3.80 -7.17
CA LEU A 167 -11.88 -2.47 -7.73
C LEU A 167 -10.54 -1.92 -7.22
N LYS A 168 -10.21 -2.12 -5.94
CA LYS A 168 -8.91 -1.72 -5.38
C LYS A 168 -7.75 -2.52 -5.99
N ALA A 169 -7.98 -3.80 -6.32
CA ALA A 169 -7.02 -4.61 -7.04
C ALA A 169 -6.84 -4.15 -8.50
N GLN A 170 -7.92 -3.77 -9.18
CA GLN A 170 -7.88 -3.18 -10.53
C GLN A 170 -7.20 -1.80 -10.55
N LEU A 171 -7.42 -1.00 -9.49
CA LEU A 171 -6.82 0.32 -9.35
C LEU A 171 -5.31 0.25 -9.06
N LYS A 172 -4.80 -0.87 -8.50
CA LYS A 172 -3.34 -1.10 -8.44
C LYS A 172 -2.85 -1.25 -9.88
N PRO A 173 -2.15 -0.24 -10.45
CA PRO A 173 -1.82 -0.27 -11.86
C PRO A 173 -0.85 -1.43 -12.12
N PRO A 174 -1.14 -2.36 -13.04
CA PRO A 174 -0.22 -3.44 -13.41
C PRO A 174 1.04 -2.91 -14.10
N SER A 175 1.00 -1.70 -14.67
CA SER A 175 2.12 -1.08 -15.37
C SER A 175 2.08 0.45 -15.36
N MET A 176 3.22 1.10 -15.56
CA MET A 176 3.40 2.56 -15.65
C MET A 176 2.53 3.25 -16.73
N GLN A 177 2.07 2.51 -17.75
CA GLN A 177 1.24 3.06 -18.84
C GLN A 177 -0.17 3.42 -18.39
N ALA A 178 -0.80 2.62 -17.54
CA ALA A 178 -2.13 2.94 -17.00
C ALA A 178 -2.10 4.21 -16.11
N ARG A 179 -0.98 4.46 -15.41
CA ARG A 179 -0.75 5.72 -14.69
C ARG A 179 -0.68 6.94 -15.62
N ARG A 180 -0.22 6.78 -16.86
CA ARG A 180 -0.23 7.86 -17.86
C ARG A 180 -1.63 8.17 -18.38
N LEU A 181 -2.51 7.17 -18.48
CA LEU A 181 -3.90 7.33 -18.94
C LEU A 181 -4.82 7.94 -17.88
N LEU A 182 -4.48 7.82 -16.60
CA LEU A 182 -5.24 8.41 -15.47
C LEU A 182 -4.79 9.83 -15.11
N LEU A 183 -3.70 10.33 -15.70
CA LEU A 183 -3.39 11.74 -15.63
C LEU A 183 -4.32 12.45 -16.61
N ASP A 184 -5.01 13.49 -16.12
CA ASP A 184 -5.76 14.40 -16.98
C ASP A 184 -4.88 14.78 -18.19
N PRO A 185 -5.40 14.70 -19.43
CA PRO A 185 -4.61 14.96 -20.64
C PRO A 185 -3.84 16.28 -20.60
N ALA A 186 -4.41 17.34 -20.00
CA ALA A 186 -3.74 18.63 -19.85
C ALA A 186 -2.62 18.58 -18.79
N ILE A 187 -2.83 17.86 -17.69
CA ILE A 187 -1.77 17.62 -16.68
C ILE A 187 -0.62 16.78 -17.27
N HIS A 188 -0.92 15.76 -18.08
CA HIS A 188 0.11 14.96 -18.73
C HIS A 188 0.92 15.78 -19.74
N GLU A 189 0.26 16.64 -20.49
CA GLU A 189 0.90 17.55 -21.44
C GLU A 189 1.79 18.57 -20.72
N GLU A 190 1.34 19.21 -19.63
CA GLU A 190 2.17 20.11 -18.84
C GLU A 190 3.36 19.39 -18.20
N PHE A 191 3.17 18.17 -17.67
CA PHE A 191 4.27 17.39 -17.11
C PHE A 191 5.31 17.03 -18.18
N THR A 192 4.85 16.67 -19.38
CA THR A 192 5.74 16.36 -20.52
C THR A 192 6.47 17.61 -20.99
N ARG A 193 5.79 18.75 -21.08
CA ARG A 193 6.38 20.06 -21.41
C ARG A 193 7.44 20.46 -20.39
N LEU A 194 7.14 20.33 -19.10
CA LEU A 194 8.09 20.62 -18.00
C LEU A 194 9.29 19.68 -18.04
N LYS A 195 9.10 18.39 -18.29
CA LYS A 195 10.19 17.42 -18.42
C LYS A 195 11.13 17.78 -19.57
N ASN A 196 10.57 18.08 -20.74
CA ASN A 196 11.36 18.50 -21.90
C ASN A 196 12.11 19.81 -21.64
N LEU A 197 11.46 20.77 -20.95
CA LEU A 197 12.09 22.04 -20.59
C LEU A 197 13.25 21.84 -19.61
N VAL A 198 13.11 20.94 -18.64
CA VAL A 198 14.20 20.57 -17.72
C VAL A 198 15.36 19.94 -18.48
N GLU A 199 15.10 18.96 -19.34
CA GLU A 199 16.13 18.30 -20.16
C GLU A 199 16.87 19.30 -21.07
N GLU A 200 16.14 20.24 -21.69
CA GLU A 200 16.71 21.31 -22.51
C GLU A 200 17.61 22.25 -21.68
N LYS A 201 17.16 22.64 -20.48
CA LYS A 201 17.92 23.51 -19.57
C LYS A 201 19.15 22.80 -19.02
N ASP A 202 19.07 21.53 -18.67
CA ASP A 202 20.23 20.73 -18.23
C ASP A 202 21.28 20.62 -19.34
N LYS A 203 20.84 20.42 -20.58
CA LYS A 203 21.75 20.45 -21.74
C LYS A 203 22.42 21.83 -21.88
N LYS A 204 21.65 22.91 -21.75
CA LYS A 204 22.17 24.30 -21.79
C LYS A 204 23.18 24.57 -20.68
N VAL A 205 22.90 24.10 -19.46
CA VAL A 205 23.82 24.22 -18.31
C VAL A 205 25.10 23.47 -18.59
N LYS A 206 25.03 22.25 -19.12
CA LYS A 206 26.20 21.46 -19.49
C LYS A 206 27.03 22.15 -20.58
N GLU A 207 26.39 22.65 -21.65
CA GLU A 207 27.07 23.41 -22.71
C GLU A 207 27.75 24.67 -22.15
N LEU A 208 27.08 25.43 -21.28
CA LEU A 208 27.67 26.61 -20.65
C LEU A 208 28.83 26.23 -19.71
N GLN A 209 28.71 25.14 -18.96
CA GLN A 209 29.78 24.65 -18.09
C GLN A 209 30.99 24.17 -18.90
N ASP A 210 30.77 23.50 -20.03
CA ASP A 210 31.81 23.07 -20.96
C ASP A 210 32.48 24.30 -21.61
N ASN A 211 31.72 25.30 -22.02
CA ASN A 211 32.24 26.57 -22.54
C ASN A 211 33.05 27.34 -21.49
N ILE A 212 32.57 27.42 -20.25
CA ILE A 212 33.32 28.01 -19.13
C ILE A 212 34.62 27.24 -18.91
N SER A 213 34.58 25.91 -18.95
CA SER A 213 35.77 25.06 -18.78
C SER A 213 36.75 25.22 -19.95
N ALA A 214 36.24 25.42 -21.17
CA ALA A 214 37.04 25.65 -22.37
C ALA A 214 37.67 27.05 -22.40
N VAL A 215 36.94 28.08 -21.96
CA VAL A 215 37.41 29.48 -21.92
C VAL A 215 38.30 29.74 -20.69
N ASN A 216 38.13 28.99 -19.61
CA ASN A 216 39.00 29.06 -18.44
C ASN A 216 40.31 28.31 -18.71
N PHE A 217 41.18 28.92 -19.50
CA PHE A 217 42.60 28.59 -19.47
C PHE A 217 43.09 28.70 -18.02
N THR A 218 43.38 27.56 -17.40
CA THR A 218 44.00 27.51 -16.08
C THR A 218 45.48 27.21 -16.27
N PRO A 219 46.40 28.14 -15.88
CA PRO A 219 47.84 27.92 -15.98
C PRO A 219 48.33 26.65 -15.25
N GLN A 220 47.51 26.13 -14.34
CA GLN A 220 47.79 24.97 -13.50
C GLN A 220 47.33 23.62 -14.11
N SER A 221 46.41 23.62 -15.09
CA SER A 221 45.97 22.40 -15.78
C SER A 221 47.10 21.79 -16.61
N LYS A 222 47.02 20.49 -16.92
CA LYS A 222 48.03 19.80 -17.74
C LYS A 222 48.21 20.47 -19.11
N MET A 223 47.11 20.86 -19.76
CA MET A 223 47.13 21.58 -21.03
C MET A 223 47.66 23.01 -20.86
N GLY A 224 47.22 23.73 -19.81
CA GLY A 224 47.69 25.08 -19.52
C GLY A 224 49.18 25.15 -19.22
N LYS A 225 49.70 24.21 -18.43
CA LYS A 225 51.15 24.07 -18.15
C LYS A 225 51.96 23.82 -19.42
N MET A 226 51.47 22.97 -20.32
CA MET A 226 52.11 22.67 -21.60
C MET A 226 52.14 23.90 -22.52
N LEU A 227 51.02 24.63 -22.61
CA LEU A 227 50.94 25.89 -23.36
C LEU A 227 51.88 26.95 -22.78
N MET A 228 51.89 27.16 -21.46
CA MET A 228 52.83 28.11 -20.83
C MET A 228 54.28 27.71 -21.03
N ALA A 229 54.61 26.41 -20.99
CA ALA A 229 55.95 25.94 -21.30
C ALA A 229 56.32 26.24 -22.75
N LYS A 230 55.42 25.98 -23.70
CA LYS A 230 55.64 26.31 -25.12
C LYS A 230 55.78 27.81 -25.37
N CYS A 231 55.02 28.64 -24.67
CA CYS A 231 55.18 30.10 -24.75
C CYS A 231 56.55 30.54 -24.23
N ARG A 232 57.01 29.97 -23.11
CA ARG A 232 58.36 30.25 -22.58
C ARG A 232 59.46 29.83 -23.56
N THR A 233 59.39 28.62 -24.11
CA THR A 233 60.41 28.15 -25.07
C THR A 233 60.42 29.00 -26.34
N LEU A 234 59.26 29.36 -26.89
CA LEU A 234 59.20 30.24 -28.06
C LEU A 234 59.72 31.65 -27.76
N GLN A 235 59.55 32.13 -26.54
CA GLN A 235 60.09 33.42 -26.12
C GLN A 235 61.61 33.36 -25.99
N GLU A 236 62.14 32.31 -25.37
CA GLU A 236 63.59 32.04 -25.29
C GLU A 236 64.22 31.90 -26.68
N GLU A 237 63.59 31.15 -27.60
CA GLU A 237 64.05 31.01 -28.99
C GLU A 237 64.06 32.36 -29.72
N ASN A 238 63.02 33.19 -29.54
CA ASN A 238 62.98 34.52 -30.17
C ASN A 238 64.04 35.48 -29.61
N GLU A 239 64.27 35.43 -28.30
CA GLU A 239 65.34 36.18 -27.65
C GLU A 239 66.71 35.72 -28.17
N GLU A 240 66.93 34.41 -28.31
CA GLU A 240 68.16 33.87 -28.88
C GLU A 240 68.36 34.25 -30.35
N ILE A 241 67.31 34.16 -31.19
CA ILE A 241 67.36 34.62 -32.58
C ILE A 241 67.71 36.13 -32.64
N GLY A 242 67.09 36.93 -31.76
CA GLY A 242 67.40 38.36 -31.63
C GLY A 242 68.85 38.62 -31.24
N ASN A 243 69.35 37.88 -30.25
CA ASN A 243 70.74 37.94 -29.79
C ASN A 243 71.70 37.54 -30.92
N GLN A 244 71.50 36.38 -31.56
CA GLN A 244 72.32 35.91 -32.68
C GLN A 244 72.32 36.90 -33.85
N ALA A 245 71.19 37.53 -34.17
CA ALA A 245 71.11 38.55 -35.22
C ALA A 245 71.92 39.81 -34.86
N SER A 246 71.91 40.22 -33.59
CA SER A 246 72.63 41.39 -33.11
C SER A 246 74.14 41.12 -32.97
N GLU A 247 74.52 40.00 -32.36
CA GLU A 247 75.90 39.58 -32.14
C GLU A 247 76.59 39.20 -33.45
N GLY A 248 75.90 38.50 -34.35
CA GLY A 248 76.45 38.10 -35.64
C GLY A 248 76.82 39.30 -36.51
N LYS A 249 75.92 40.29 -36.62
CA LYS A 249 76.21 41.55 -37.34
C LYS A 249 77.32 42.35 -36.66
N MET A 250 77.34 42.39 -35.33
CA MET A 250 78.38 43.09 -34.58
C MET A 250 79.76 42.46 -34.79
N HIS A 251 79.85 41.13 -34.76
CA HIS A 251 81.10 40.39 -34.99
C HIS A 251 81.61 40.55 -36.43
N GLU A 252 80.72 40.48 -37.44
CA GLU A 252 81.06 40.71 -38.84
C GLU A 252 81.63 42.13 -39.05
N LEU A 253 80.97 43.14 -38.50
CA LEU A 253 81.44 44.53 -38.56
C LEU A 253 82.78 44.71 -37.83
N ALA A 254 82.96 44.08 -36.67
CA ALA A 254 84.22 44.11 -35.93
C ALA A 254 85.38 43.48 -36.73
N MET A 255 85.13 42.37 -37.42
CA MET A 255 86.14 41.70 -38.26
C MET A 255 86.50 42.55 -39.48
N ARG A 256 85.51 43.15 -40.17
CA ARG A 256 85.77 44.11 -41.26
C ARG A 256 86.57 45.32 -40.78
N LEU A 257 86.22 45.87 -39.61
CA LEU A 257 86.95 46.99 -39.02
C LEU A 257 88.41 46.62 -38.71
N ALA A 258 88.66 45.43 -38.17
CA ALA A 258 90.01 44.95 -37.89
C ALA A 258 90.84 44.77 -39.18
N LEU A 259 90.26 44.17 -40.20
CA LEU A 259 90.89 44.03 -41.52
C LEU A 259 91.24 45.40 -42.11
N GLN A 260 90.31 46.35 -42.06
CA GLN A 260 90.53 47.69 -42.60
C GLN A 260 91.57 48.48 -41.80
N LYS A 261 91.66 48.27 -40.48
CA LYS A 261 92.78 48.81 -39.67
C LYS A 261 94.13 48.24 -40.11
N SER A 262 94.20 46.93 -40.38
CA SER A 262 95.44 46.29 -40.85
C SER A 262 95.85 46.81 -42.23
N GLN A 263 94.92 46.91 -43.18
CA GLN A 263 95.19 47.46 -44.52
C GLN A 263 95.63 48.93 -44.44
N ASN A 264 95.00 49.73 -43.57
CA ASN A 264 95.44 51.11 -43.34
C ASN A 264 96.84 51.18 -42.73
N ALA A 265 97.19 50.27 -41.81
CA ALA A 265 98.54 50.19 -41.25
C ALA A 265 99.57 49.81 -42.33
N GLU A 266 99.24 48.87 -43.21
CA GLU A 266 100.09 48.47 -44.33
C GLU A 266 100.29 49.64 -45.31
N LEU A 267 99.22 50.31 -45.73
CA LEU A 267 99.32 51.49 -46.60
C LEU A 267 100.18 52.59 -45.97
N ARG A 268 100.00 52.88 -44.68
CA ARG A 268 100.87 53.82 -43.95
C ARG A 268 102.34 53.37 -44.00
N GLY A 269 102.61 52.08 -43.80
CA GLY A 269 103.95 51.51 -43.91
C GLY A 269 104.53 51.61 -45.32
N GLN A 270 103.73 51.37 -46.35
CA GLN A 270 104.13 51.54 -47.75
C GLN A 270 104.45 53.01 -48.08
N PHE A 271 103.62 53.96 -47.62
CA PHE A 271 103.90 55.39 -47.77
C PHE A 271 105.19 55.79 -47.05
N GLU A 272 105.40 55.34 -45.82
CA GLU A 272 106.62 55.58 -45.06
C GLU A 272 107.87 55.05 -45.80
N ALA A 273 107.79 53.85 -46.38
CA ALA A 273 108.87 53.28 -47.17
C ALA A 273 109.13 54.06 -48.47
N LEU A 274 108.07 54.57 -49.13
CA LEU A 274 108.19 55.43 -50.30
C LEU A 274 108.81 56.78 -49.94
N TYR A 275 108.41 57.40 -48.83
CA TYR A 275 109.00 58.64 -48.32
C TYR A 275 110.50 58.46 -48.10
N LYS A 276 110.93 57.37 -47.44
CA LYS A 276 112.36 57.07 -47.25
C LYS A 276 113.13 56.88 -48.56
N LYS A 277 112.52 56.23 -49.56
CA LYS A 277 113.13 56.11 -50.89
C LYS A 277 113.26 57.45 -51.59
N MET A 278 112.22 58.29 -51.51
CA MET A 278 112.22 59.63 -52.09
C MET A 278 113.28 60.53 -51.43
N GLU A 279 113.40 60.47 -50.11
CA GLU A 279 114.45 61.17 -49.35
C GLU A 279 115.85 60.68 -49.73
N GLY A 280 116.05 59.37 -49.88
CA GLY A 280 117.31 58.80 -50.39
C GLY A 280 117.66 59.32 -51.78
N LEU A 281 116.71 59.32 -52.71
CA LEU A 281 116.90 59.86 -54.06
C LEU A 281 117.16 61.37 -54.05
N ALA A 282 116.50 62.14 -53.16
CA ALA A 282 116.76 63.56 -53.00
C ALA A 282 118.19 63.82 -52.52
N ASN A 283 118.66 63.05 -51.53
CA ASN A 283 120.03 63.13 -51.03
C ASN A 283 121.06 62.72 -52.11
N ASP A 284 120.78 61.69 -52.90
CA ASP A 284 121.66 61.28 -54.00
C ASP A 284 121.70 62.31 -55.12
N LEU A 285 120.56 62.96 -55.43
CA LEU A 285 120.50 64.08 -56.36
C LEU A 285 121.32 65.28 -55.86
N GLU A 286 121.23 65.60 -54.57
CA GLU A 286 122.02 66.68 -53.94
C GLU A 286 123.52 66.38 -54.03
N ARG A 287 123.95 65.16 -53.68
CA ARG A 287 125.35 64.71 -53.86
C ARG A 287 125.81 64.74 -55.32
N SER A 288 124.98 64.27 -56.24
CA SER A 288 125.29 64.33 -57.67
C SER A 288 125.43 65.79 -58.13
N ASN A 289 124.58 66.68 -57.64
CA ASN A 289 124.65 68.11 -57.95
C ASN A 289 125.91 68.76 -57.36
N GLU A 290 126.32 68.37 -56.15
CA GLU A 290 127.58 68.80 -55.52
C GLU A 290 128.81 68.33 -56.32
N THR A 291 128.86 67.06 -56.72
CA THR A 291 129.97 66.52 -57.54
C THR A 291 130.07 67.18 -58.90
N VAL A 292 128.94 67.44 -59.56
CA VAL A 292 128.89 68.21 -60.81
C VAL A 292 129.38 69.64 -60.57
N SER A 293 128.95 70.30 -59.49
CA SER A 293 129.42 71.65 -59.14
C SER A 293 130.93 71.69 -58.88
N LEU A 294 131.49 70.68 -58.21
CA LEU A 294 132.94 70.54 -58.02
C LEU A 294 133.68 70.30 -59.34
N PHE A 295 133.14 69.47 -60.24
CA PHE A 295 133.71 69.24 -61.57
C PHE A 295 133.77 70.52 -62.41
N PHE A 296 132.72 71.34 -62.37
CA PHE A 296 132.70 72.65 -63.05
C PHE A 296 133.60 73.71 -62.41
N SER A 297 134.01 73.54 -61.15
CA SER A 297 134.92 74.45 -60.43
C SER A 297 136.41 74.13 -60.66
N LEU A 298 136.74 72.98 -61.27
CA LEU A 298 138.11 72.60 -61.61
C LEU A 298 138.62 73.33 -62.87
N PRO A 299 139.90 73.74 -62.93
CA PRO A 299 140.48 74.41 -64.09
C PRO A 299 140.50 73.47 -65.32
N LEU A 300 140.19 74.02 -66.52
CA LEU A 300 139.96 73.25 -67.76
C LEU A 300 141.03 72.19 -68.09
N SER A 301 142.27 72.38 -67.66
CA SER A 301 143.37 71.44 -67.90
C SER A 301 143.23 70.11 -67.16
N LEU A 302 142.59 70.08 -65.98
CA LEU A 302 142.38 68.84 -65.21
C LEU A 302 141.12 68.09 -65.65
N SER A 303 140.07 68.80 -66.03
CA SER A 303 138.79 68.18 -66.43
C SER A 303 138.92 67.34 -67.70
N ILE A 304 139.81 67.73 -68.63
CA ILE A 304 140.11 66.96 -69.86
C ILE A 304 140.82 65.63 -69.53
N TYR A 305 141.64 65.58 -68.47
CA TYR A 305 142.44 64.41 -68.12
C TYR A 305 141.59 63.28 -67.49
N LEU A 306 140.60 63.62 -66.67
CA LEU A 306 139.71 62.64 -66.04
C LEU A 306 138.66 62.04 -66.99
N PHE A 307 138.37 62.68 -68.13
CA PHE A 307 137.38 62.17 -69.09
C PHE A 307 137.98 61.20 -70.13
N ILE A 308 139.32 61.18 -70.25
CA ILE A 308 140.05 60.38 -71.24
C ILE A 308 140.56 59.05 -70.64
N CYS A 309 140.59 58.91 -69.31
CA CYS A 309 140.97 57.68 -68.59
C CYS A 309 139.75 57.02 -67.95
#